data_AF-A0A1E3XA58-F1
#
_entry.id   AF-A0A1E3XA58-F1
#
_cell.length_a   1.000
_cell.length_b   1.000
_cell.length_c   1.000
_cell.angle_alpha   90.00
_cell.angle_beta   90.00
_cell.angle_gamma   90.00
#
_symmetry.space_group_name_H-M   'P 1'
#
loop_
_entity.id
_entity.type
_entity.pdbx_description
1 polymer ?
#
loop_
_entity_poly.entity_id
_entity_poly.type
_entity_poly.pdbx_seq_one_letter_code
_entity_poly.pdbx_strand_id
1 'polypeptide(L)' 'MMERNLEKRNFLNWYCWYATPEEIKKAERTNKAAIDRLINEYSYEIEKIKKTKRFYDSLSLPKGIIPEFHPFCI' A
#
# COMPACT_ATOMS: atom_id res chain seq x y z
N MET A 1 -8.98 20.62 2.03
CA MET A 1 -7.56 20.22 2.21
C MET A 1 -7.40 19.06 3.20
N MET A 2 -8.11 19.07 4.33
CA MET A 2 -7.99 18.01 5.36
C MET A 2 -8.54 16.65 4.92
N GLU A 3 -9.69 16.63 4.22
CA GLU A 3 -10.30 15.39 3.72
C GLU A 3 -9.41 14.65 2.71
N ARG A 4 -8.80 15.36 1.76
CA ARG A 4 -7.87 14.76 0.79
C ARG A 4 -6.61 14.19 1.46
N ASN A 5 -6.12 14.83 2.52
CA ASN A 5 -4.99 14.30 3.28
C ASN A 5 -5.37 13.04 4.07
N LEU A 6 -6.60 12.99 4.60
CA LEU A 6 -7.11 11.81 5.29
C LEU A 6 -7.35 10.65 4.33
N GLU A 7 -7.97 10.90 3.17
CA GLU A 7 -8.18 9.91 2.11
C GLU A 7 -6.85 9.33 1.64
N LYS A 8 -5.86 10.19 1.38
CA LYS A 8 -4.51 9.78 1.02
C LYS A 8 -3.87 8.85 2.06
N ARG A 9 -3.89 9.25 3.35
CA ARG A 9 -3.30 8.46 4.44
C ARG A 9 -4.00 7.11 4.58
N ASN A 10 -5.34 7.10 4.59
CA ASN A 10 -6.13 5.89 4.72
C ASN A 10 -5.86 4.92 3.57
N PHE A 11 -5.85 5.43 2.33
CA PHE A 11 -5.59 4.61 1.17
C PHE A 11 -4.16 4.07 1.15
N LEU A 12 -3.15 4.90 1.41
CA LEU A 12 -1.76 4.45 1.42
C LEU A 12 -1.47 3.47 2.55
N ASN A 13 -2.07 3.64 3.73
CA ASN A 13 -1.99 2.65 4.80
C ASN A 13 -2.62 1.33 4.39
N TRP A 14 -3.84 1.39 3.86
CA TRP A 14 -4.50 0.20 3.38
C TRP A 14 -3.66 -0.50 2.30
N TYR A 15 -3.08 0.26 1.38
CA TYR A 15 -2.23 -0.28 0.31
C TYR A 15 -0.96 -0.93 0.87
N CYS A 16 -0.34 -0.28 1.84
CA CYS A 16 0.90 -0.73 2.45
C CYS A 16 0.70 -2.03 3.24
N TRP A 17 -0.38 -2.16 4.01
CA TRP A 17 -0.63 -3.31 4.88
C TRP A 17 -1.41 -4.45 4.22
N TYR A 18 -2.37 -4.14 3.35
CA TYR A 18 -3.41 -5.10 2.95
C TYR A 18 -3.55 -5.31 1.44
N ALA A 19 -2.96 -4.47 0.59
CA ALA A 19 -3.19 -4.58 -0.86
C ALA A 19 -2.42 -5.74 -1.51
N THR A 20 -2.92 -6.95 -1.31
CA THR A 20 -2.63 -8.11 -2.17
C THR A 20 -3.35 -7.97 -3.51
N PRO A 21 -2.94 -8.69 -4.57
CA PRO A 21 -3.68 -8.69 -5.84
C PRO A 21 -5.17 -9.04 -5.68
N GLU A 22 -5.52 -9.91 -4.74
CA GLU A 22 -6.89 -10.31 -4.43
C GLU A 22 -7.69 -9.18 -3.76
N GLU A 23 -7.10 -8.51 -2.76
CA GLU A 23 -7.75 -7.39 -2.06
C GLU A 23 -7.90 -6.16 -2.97
N ILE A 24 -6.96 -5.91 -3.87
CA ILE A 24 -7.10 -4.87 -4.91
C ILE A 24 -8.28 -5.19 -5.82
N LYS A 25 -8.36 -6.42 -6.35
CA LYS A 25 -9.50 -6.85 -7.19
C LYS A 25 -10.84 -6.74 -6.45
N LYS A 26 -10.86 -7.05 -5.16
CA LYS A 26 -12.07 -6.92 -4.33
C LYS A 26 -12.47 -5.45 -4.15
N ALA A 27 -11.51 -4.57 -3.93
CA ALA A 27 -11.74 -3.13 -3.83
C ALA A 27 -12.26 -2.57 -5.17
N GLU A 28 -11.69 -2.97 -6.29
CA GLU A 28 -12.15 -2.61 -7.64
C GLU A 28 -13.58 -3.07 -7.93
N ARG A 29 -13.97 -4.27 -7.48
CA ARG A 29 -15.37 -4.75 -7.61
C ARG A 29 -16.37 -3.87 -6.85
N THR A 30 -15.93 -3.27 -5.75
CA THR A 30 -16.78 -2.43 -4.89
C THR A 30 -16.87 -1.01 -5.43
N ASN A 31 -15.74 -0.42 -5.82
CA ASN A 31 -15.69 0.94 -6.35
C ASN A 31 -14.48 1.13 -7.28
N LYS A 32 -14.58 0.58 -8.49
CA LYS A 32 -13.52 0.63 -9.50
C LYS A 32 -13.03 2.06 -9.76
N ALA A 33 -13.94 3.00 -9.99
CA ALA A 33 -13.58 4.37 -10.36
C ALA A 33 -12.76 5.07 -9.27
N ALA A 34 -13.13 4.90 -7.99
CA ALA A 34 -12.36 5.47 -6.89
C ALA A 34 -10.99 4.81 -6.75
N ILE A 35 -10.91 3.47 -6.85
CA ILE A 35 -9.64 2.74 -6.73
C ILE A 35 -8.69 3.10 -7.87
N ASP A 36 -9.18 3.12 -9.12
CA ASP A 36 -8.38 3.51 -10.29
C ASP A 36 -7.85 4.95 -10.14
N ARG A 37 -8.69 5.88 -9.65
CA ARG A 37 -8.27 7.25 -9.35
C ARG A 37 -7.15 7.27 -8.32
N LEU A 38 -7.34 6.61 -7.18
CA LEU A 38 -6.40 6.61 -6.05
C LEU A 38 -5.07 5.93 -6.39
N ILE A 39 -5.09 4.84 -7.17
CA ILE A 39 -3.89 4.18 -7.68
C ILE A 39 -3.10 5.11 -8.59
N ASN A 40 -3.77 5.83 -9.48
CA ASN A 40 -3.11 6.76 -10.38
C ASN A 40 -2.58 7.99 -9.62
N GLU A 41 -3.41 8.58 -8.77
CA GLU A 41 -3.12 9.80 -8.01
C GLU A 41 -1.93 9.61 -7.05
N TYR A 42 -1.81 8.43 -6.44
CA TYR A 42 -0.74 8.10 -5.47
C TYR A 42 0.25 7.07 -6.00
N SER A 43 0.39 6.98 -7.33
CA SER A 43 1.28 6.02 -8.00
C SER A 43 2.74 6.14 -7.56
N TYR A 44 3.22 7.36 -7.31
CA TYR A 44 4.59 7.60 -6.83
C TYR A 44 4.84 6.96 -5.45
N GLU A 45 3.95 7.17 -4.50
CA GLU A 45 4.02 6.59 -3.15
C GLU A 45 3.85 5.07 -3.18
N ILE A 46 2.94 4.56 -4.01
CA ILE A 46 2.76 3.13 -4.25
C ILE A 46 4.07 2.48 -4.73
N GLU A 47 4.75 3.10 -5.70
CA GLU A 47 6.01 2.55 -6.22
C GLU A 47 7.12 2.56 -5.17
N LYS A 48 7.15 3.56 -4.28
CA LYS A 48 8.05 3.54 -3.11
C LYS A 48 7.75 2.36 -2.19
N ILE A 49 6.48 2.15 -1.84
CA ILE A 49 6.06 1.01 -1.01
C ILE A 49 6.47 -0.31 -1.65
N LYS A 50 6.23 -0.50 -2.96
CA LYS A 50 6.60 -1.74 -3.68
C LYS A 50 8.11 -1.97 -3.70
N LYS A 51 8.91 -0.94 -4.01
CA LYS A 51 10.38 -1.04 -4.03
C LYS A 51 10.92 -1.43 -2.66
N THR A 52 10.39 -0.82 -1.61
CA THR A 52 10.78 -1.12 -0.23
C THR A 52 10.39 -2.54 0.15
N LYS A 53 9.15 -2.99 -0.13
CA LYS A 53 8.74 -4.39 0.12
C LYS A 53 9.68 -5.38 -0.58
N ARG A 54 9.95 -5.19 -1.88
CA ARG A 54 10.88 -6.04 -2.64
C ARG A 54 12.30 -6.06 -2.04
N PHE A 55 12.79 -4.91 -1.58
CA PHE A 55 14.09 -4.83 -0.92
C PHE A 55 14.11 -5.70 0.34
N TYR A 56 13.11 -5.58 1.22
CA TYR A 56 13.03 -6.40 2.43
C TYR A 56 12.79 -7.89 2.14
N ASP A 57 11.97 -8.23 1.14
CA ASP A 57 11.76 -9.62 0.70
C ASP A 57 13.06 -10.25 0.16
N SER A 58 13.93 -9.44 -0.45
CA SER A 58 15.23 -9.88 -0.99
C SER A 58 16.32 -10.00 0.06
N LEU A 59 16.19 -9.30 1.18
CA LEU A 59 17.03 -9.52 2.35
C LEU A 59 16.54 -10.83 2.96
N SER A 60 17.36 -11.88 2.92
CA SER A 60 17.12 -13.19 3.53
C SER A 60 17.03 -13.10 5.07
N LEU A 61 16.12 -12.29 5.59
CA LEU A 61 15.87 -12.14 7.02
C LEU A 61 15.39 -13.50 7.54
N PRO A 62 15.95 -13.98 8.67
CA PRO A 62 15.52 -15.24 9.25
C PRO A 62 14.01 -15.23 9.44
N LYS A 63 13.31 -16.21 8.82
CA LYS A 63 11.88 -16.45 9.04
C LYS A 63 11.67 -16.66 10.54
N GLY A 64 11.14 -15.66 11.23
CA GLY A 64 10.99 -15.66 12.69
C GLY A 64 11.22 -14.28 13.32
N ILE A 65 11.99 -13.41 12.67
CA ILE A 65 11.90 -11.97 12.93
C ILE A 65 10.78 -11.47 12.03
N ILE A 66 9.57 -11.34 12.56
CA ILE A 66 8.58 -10.47 11.94
C ILE A 66 9.31 -9.14 11.79
N PRO A 67 9.47 -8.56 10.58
CA PRO A 67 9.80 -7.16 10.51
C PRO A 67 8.56 -6.47 11.08
N GLU A 68 8.51 -6.28 12.40
CA GLU A 68 7.41 -5.59 13.10
C GLU A 68 7.27 -4.13 12.65
N PHE A 69 8.11 -3.71 11.70
CA PHE A 69 8.11 -2.41 11.11
C PHE A 69 8.01 -2.57 9.60
N HIS A 70 6.83 -2.27 9.06
CA HIS A 70 6.78 -1.41 7.89
C HIS A 70 6.79 0.04 8.41
N PRO A 71 7.95 0.65 8.71
CA PRO A 71 8.02 1.99 9.32
C PRO A 71 7.59 3.10 8.34
N PHE A 72 6.97 2.75 7.22
CA PHE A 72 6.67 3.60 6.07
C PHE A 72 5.19 3.62 5.69
N CYS A 73 4.36 2.81 6.34
CA CYS A 73 2.91 2.97 6.25
C CYS A 73 2.53 4.13 7.23
N ILE A 74 1.96 5.21 6.70
CA ILE A 74 1.83 6.54 7.33
C ILE A 74 0.69 6.62 8.35
#